data_AF-A0A932UEY9-F1
#
_entry.id   AF-A0A932UEY9-F1
#
_cell.length_a   1.000
_cell.length_b   1.000
_cell.length_c   1.000
_cell.angle_alpha   90.00
_cell.angle_beta   90.00
_cell.angle_gamma   90.00
#
_symmetry.space_group_name_H-M   'P 1'
#
loop_
_entity.id
_entity.type
_entity.pdbx_description
1 polymer ?
#
loop_
_entity_poly.entity_id
_entity_poly.type
_entity_poly.pdbx_seq_one_letter_code
_entity_poly.pdbx_strand_id
1 'polypeptide(L)'
;GQMEYTYFPVTLDQLGSTIRWHDLVEGTFNLGNLRITACYMNHPAVTLGYRFEIGGAEVVYATDHEPHLVNLDARSPSVTADVQSLSAHPEDWRHVEFLAGADLVIHDAQYTLEEYPSKIGWGHTPVERAVDFAVAAGNKRLAIFHHDPLRDDDTLDRLVEVCRQRAAACGSPLEVFGAAEGQIIDLPEGEMSLPLEIGPSAFRVAPDDGHSTHPKTILIIDDEPDIVRLLTVSLRPEGFRLLSTNDGEAALRLAHDEMPDLILLDWKLPTRNGLDICRAIRAAGDQRLREVPIVMLTGRAGPEETTAGFAAGATDYLTKPFTPAHVRSRVREWLLRARAGSLTG
;
A
#
# COMPACT_ATOMS: atom_id res chain seq x y z
N GLY A 1 -19.25 30.35 6.02
CA GLY A 1 -18.78 29.89 7.34
C GLY A 1 -18.80 28.38 7.32
N GLN A 2 -17.62 27.76 7.37
CA GLN A 2 -17.37 26.31 7.25
C GLN A 2 -17.74 25.54 8.53
N MET A 3 -18.98 25.67 9.00
CA MET A 3 -19.54 24.85 10.10
C MET A 3 -21.05 24.65 9.94
N GLU A 4 -21.50 24.30 8.74
CA GLU A 4 -22.77 23.58 8.59
C GLU A 4 -22.42 22.19 8.07
N TYR A 5 -22.56 21.19 8.95
CA TYR A 5 -22.66 19.80 8.52
C TYR A 5 -23.85 19.73 7.58
N THR A 6 -23.64 19.40 6.30
CA THR A 6 -24.72 19.07 5.39
C THR A 6 -25.45 17.88 5.99
N TYR A 7 -26.54 18.16 6.69
CA TYR A 7 -27.31 17.23 7.49
C TYR A 7 -28.00 16.27 6.52
N PHE A 8 -27.51 15.04 6.41
CA PHE A 8 -28.29 13.99 5.76
C PHE A 8 -29.60 13.87 6.56
N PRO A 9 -30.79 14.09 5.96
CA PRO A 9 -32.03 14.36 6.71
C PRO A 9 -32.62 13.13 7.43
N VAL A 10 -31.89 12.01 7.41
CA VAL A 10 -32.26 10.75 8.04
C VAL A 10 -31.08 10.30 8.90
N THR A 11 -31.31 10.20 10.20
CA THR A 11 -30.34 9.62 11.15
C THR A 11 -30.33 8.10 10.98
N LEU A 12 -29.21 7.43 11.27
CA LEU A 12 -29.07 5.99 11.02
C LEU A 12 -30.12 5.13 11.75
N ASP A 13 -30.61 5.60 12.89
CA ASP A 13 -31.69 5.01 13.69
C ASP A 13 -33.09 5.19 13.09
N GLN A 14 -33.26 6.11 12.13
CA GLN A 14 -34.51 6.32 11.40
C GLN A 14 -34.64 5.43 10.15
N LEU A 15 -33.60 4.67 9.80
CA LEU A 15 -33.65 3.69 8.72
C LEU A 15 -34.38 2.44 9.22
N GLY A 16 -35.56 2.13 8.65
CA GLY A 16 -36.38 0.97 9.00
C GLY A 16 -35.81 -0.41 8.61
N SER A 17 -34.54 -0.46 8.20
CA SER A 17 -33.82 -1.68 7.83
C SER A 17 -32.83 -2.08 8.94
N THR A 18 -32.57 -3.38 9.07
CA THR A 18 -31.44 -3.84 9.89
C THR A 18 -30.14 -3.54 9.15
N ILE A 19 -29.40 -2.53 9.61
CA ILE A 19 -28.08 -2.20 9.09
C ILE A 19 -27.05 -3.09 9.78
N ARG A 20 -26.25 -3.81 8.99
CA ARG A 20 -25.08 -4.54 9.47
C ARG A 20 -23.85 -3.89 8.88
N TRP A 21 -22.96 -3.46 9.75
CA TRP A 21 -21.64 -2.97 9.38
C TRP A 21 -20.69 -4.16 9.30
N HIS A 22 -19.88 -4.18 8.25
CA HIS A 22 -18.86 -5.20 8.04
C HIS A 22 -17.56 -4.46 7.77
N ASP A 23 -16.65 -4.46 8.75
CA ASP A 23 -15.31 -3.92 8.54
C ASP A 23 -14.52 -4.87 7.65
N LEU A 24 -14.26 -4.40 6.44
CA LEU A 24 -13.54 -5.16 5.45
C LEU A 24 -12.05 -5.17 5.76
N VAL A 25 -11.44 -6.34 5.55
CA VAL A 25 -9.99 -6.50 5.50
C VAL A 25 -9.61 -7.05 4.13
N GLU A 26 -8.31 -7.10 3.88
CA GLU A 26 -7.78 -7.75 2.69
C GLU A 26 -8.26 -9.21 2.53
N GLY A 27 -8.67 -9.55 1.32
CA GLY A 27 -9.19 -10.86 0.97
C GLY A 27 -10.29 -10.82 -0.09
N THR A 28 -10.84 -11.98 -0.42
CA THR A 28 -11.87 -12.12 -1.45
C THR A 28 -13.19 -12.57 -0.85
N PHE A 29 -14.28 -11.94 -1.28
CA PHE A 29 -15.65 -12.27 -0.89
C PHE A 29 -16.62 -12.08 -2.06
N ASN A 30 -17.82 -12.65 -1.96
CA ASN A 30 -18.85 -12.54 -2.99
C ASN A 30 -20.05 -11.73 -2.49
N LEU A 31 -20.58 -10.86 -3.35
CA LEU A 31 -21.86 -10.19 -3.18
C LEU A 31 -22.79 -10.58 -4.34
N GLY A 32 -23.59 -11.64 -4.14
CA GLY A 32 -24.36 -12.24 -5.24
C GLY A 32 -23.44 -12.86 -6.29
N ASN A 33 -23.52 -12.40 -7.53
CA ASN A 33 -22.66 -12.81 -8.65
C ASN A 33 -21.41 -11.93 -8.81
N LEU A 34 -21.24 -10.91 -7.97
CA LEU A 34 -20.06 -10.05 -7.95
C LEU A 34 -19.01 -10.66 -7.02
N ARG A 35 -17.86 -11.04 -7.56
CA ARG A 35 -16.68 -11.38 -6.75
C ARG A 35 -15.87 -10.10 -6.51
N ILE A 36 -15.53 -9.86 -5.24
CA ILE A 36 -14.80 -8.68 -4.79
C ILE A 36 -13.53 -9.14 -4.11
N THR A 37 -12.38 -8.66 -4.58
CA THR A 37 -11.09 -8.83 -3.89
C THR A 37 -10.64 -7.46 -3.36
N ALA A 38 -10.52 -7.34 -2.04
CA ALA A 38 -10.00 -6.15 -1.37
C ALA A 38 -8.52 -6.30 -1.08
N CYS A 39 -7.74 -5.24 -1.25
CA CYS A 39 -6.29 -5.18 -0.99
C CYS A 39 -5.96 -3.89 -0.22
N TYR A 40 -5.09 -3.95 0.79
CA TYR A 40 -4.63 -2.73 1.46
C TYR A 40 -3.77 -1.88 0.52
N MET A 41 -4.08 -0.58 0.44
CA MET A 41 -3.30 0.40 -0.31
C MET A 41 -2.27 1.07 0.61
N ASN A 42 -1.16 1.54 0.03
CA ASN A 42 -0.16 2.31 0.76
C ASN A 42 -0.61 3.78 0.89
N HIS A 43 -1.25 4.11 2.01
CA HIS A 43 -1.77 5.44 2.28
C HIS A 43 -1.71 5.76 3.78
N PRO A 44 -1.54 7.04 4.19
CA PRO A 44 -1.43 7.43 5.61
C PRO A 44 -2.62 7.01 6.49
N ALA A 45 -3.79 6.89 5.90
CA ALA A 45 -4.99 6.31 6.50
C ALA A 45 -5.23 4.89 5.95
N VAL A 46 -5.94 4.06 6.73
CA VAL A 46 -6.31 2.72 6.28
C VAL A 46 -7.19 2.85 5.05
N THR A 47 -6.70 2.34 3.93
CA THR A 47 -7.35 2.42 2.62
C THR A 47 -7.35 1.03 1.99
N LEU A 48 -8.47 0.67 1.37
CA LEU A 48 -8.62 -0.55 0.57
C LEU A 48 -8.86 -0.19 -0.89
N GLY A 49 -8.13 -0.85 -1.78
CA GLY A 49 -8.46 -0.96 -3.19
C GLY A 49 -9.34 -2.18 -3.42
N TYR A 50 -10.15 -2.14 -4.48
CA TYR A 50 -11.13 -3.18 -4.78
C TYR A 50 -11.01 -3.65 -6.22
N ARG A 51 -10.95 -4.96 -6.40
CA ARG A 51 -11.12 -5.63 -7.67
C ARG A 51 -12.51 -6.24 -7.73
N PHE A 52 -13.22 -5.98 -8.81
CA PHE A 52 -14.59 -6.40 -9.07
C PHE A 52 -14.60 -7.31 -10.29
N GLU A 53 -15.19 -8.48 -10.15
CA GLU A 53 -15.34 -9.47 -11.22
C GLU A 53 -16.82 -9.81 -11.36
N ILE A 54 -17.41 -9.49 -12.51
CA ILE A 54 -18.83 -9.74 -12.81
C ILE A 54 -19.06 -9.93 -14.30
N GLY A 55 -19.78 -11.00 -14.68
CA GLY A 55 -20.15 -11.24 -16.08
C GLY A 55 -18.93 -11.38 -17.02
N GLY A 56 -17.80 -11.84 -16.49
CA GLY A 56 -16.53 -11.95 -17.24
C GLY A 56 -15.79 -10.62 -17.43
N ALA A 57 -16.34 -9.50 -16.96
CA ALA A 57 -15.66 -8.21 -16.92
C ALA A 57 -14.93 -8.00 -15.58
N GLU A 58 -13.75 -7.39 -15.64
CA GLU A 58 -12.92 -7.14 -14.48
C GLU A 58 -12.56 -5.65 -14.34
N VAL A 59 -12.86 -5.06 -13.18
CA VAL A 59 -12.56 -3.65 -12.87
C VAL A 59 -11.75 -3.58 -11.59
N VAL A 60 -10.71 -2.76 -11.58
CA VAL A 60 -9.94 -2.47 -10.36
C VAL A 60 -10.07 -0.98 -10.03
N TYR A 61 -10.46 -0.69 -8.79
CA TYR A 61 -10.45 0.63 -8.19
C TYR A 61 -9.33 0.67 -7.16
N ALA A 62 -8.22 1.32 -7.51
CA ALA A 62 -6.97 1.34 -6.75
C ALA A 62 -6.51 2.77 -6.55
N THR A 63 -7.36 3.57 -5.90
CA THR A 63 -7.02 4.95 -5.54
C THR A 63 -6.46 5.04 -4.13
N ASP A 64 -5.91 6.19 -3.78
CA ASP A 64 -5.21 6.47 -2.52
C ASP A 64 -4.11 5.43 -2.30
N HIS A 65 -3.21 5.29 -3.28
CA HIS A 65 -2.03 4.44 -3.23
C HIS A 65 -0.78 5.26 -3.52
N GLU A 66 0.25 5.16 -2.69
CA GLU A 66 1.58 5.72 -2.94
C GLU A 66 2.57 4.62 -3.34
N PRO A 67 3.45 4.82 -4.33
CA PRO A 67 4.51 3.87 -4.63
C PRO A 67 5.42 3.62 -3.42
N HIS A 68 5.78 2.37 -3.16
CA HIS A 68 6.73 2.03 -2.12
C HIS A 68 8.15 2.46 -2.50
N LEU A 69 8.50 2.37 -3.79
CA LEU A 69 9.71 3.01 -4.31
C LEU A 69 9.51 4.54 -4.42
N VAL A 70 10.11 5.28 -3.48
CA VAL A 70 9.93 6.75 -3.37
C VAL A 70 10.93 7.58 -4.17
N ASN A 71 12.10 7.02 -4.52
CA ASN A 71 13.13 7.72 -5.30
C ASN A 71 12.91 7.52 -6.80
N LEU A 72 11.88 8.16 -7.34
CA LEU A 72 11.53 8.09 -8.75
C LEU A 72 12.26 9.19 -9.53
N ASP A 73 12.97 8.84 -10.60
CA ASP A 73 13.66 9.82 -11.44
C ASP A 73 12.70 10.39 -12.49
N ALA A 74 12.17 11.59 -12.20
CA ALA A 74 11.32 12.32 -13.14
C ALA A 74 12.00 12.64 -14.49
N ARG A 75 13.33 12.54 -14.56
CA ARG A 75 14.12 12.76 -15.78
C ARG A 75 14.58 11.45 -16.44
N SER A 76 14.10 10.31 -15.97
CA SER A 76 14.43 9.02 -16.56
C SER A 76 14.10 9.04 -18.06
N PRO A 77 15.09 8.83 -18.94
CA PRO A 77 14.87 8.86 -20.38
C PRO A 77 14.24 7.56 -20.90
N SER A 78 14.06 6.56 -20.04
CA SER A 78 13.61 5.22 -20.42
C SER A 78 12.42 4.78 -19.57
N VAL A 79 11.21 5.01 -20.09
CA VAL A 79 9.96 4.53 -19.48
C VAL A 79 10.00 3.01 -19.28
N THR A 80 10.61 2.27 -20.20
CA THR A 80 10.80 0.82 -20.06
C THR A 80 11.65 0.45 -18.83
N ALA A 81 12.69 1.24 -18.52
CA ALA A 81 13.47 1.02 -17.31
C ALA A 81 12.65 1.37 -16.05
N ASP A 82 11.82 2.40 -16.11
CA ASP A 82 10.92 2.76 -15.00
C ASP A 82 9.88 1.67 -14.74
N VAL A 83 9.30 1.08 -15.78
CA VAL A 83 8.41 -0.10 -15.67
C VAL A 83 9.17 -1.28 -15.04
N GLN A 84 10.38 -1.58 -15.52
CA GLN A 84 11.21 -2.65 -14.95
C GLN A 84 11.60 -2.41 -13.48
N SER A 85 11.70 -1.14 -13.05
CA SER A 85 12.02 -0.80 -11.66
C SER A 85 10.92 -1.22 -10.67
N LEU A 86 9.69 -1.44 -11.14
CA LEU A 86 8.58 -1.89 -10.28
C LEU A 86 8.91 -3.21 -9.57
N SER A 87 9.59 -4.14 -10.25
CA SER A 87 9.99 -5.40 -9.63
C SER A 87 11.09 -5.27 -8.59
N ALA A 88 11.69 -4.08 -8.44
CA ALA A 88 12.69 -3.84 -7.40
C ALA A 88 12.07 -3.80 -5.99
N HIS A 89 10.77 -3.49 -5.86
CA HIS A 89 10.05 -3.51 -4.60
C HIS A 89 8.91 -4.54 -4.64
N PRO A 90 8.90 -5.56 -3.77
CA PRO A 90 7.86 -6.60 -3.72
C PRO A 90 6.44 -6.04 -3.59
N GLU A 91 6.23 -5.03 -2.75
CA GLU A 91 4.91 -4.39 -2.61
C GLU A 91 4.46 -3.60 -3.84
N ASP A 92 5.36 -2.90 -4.55
CA ASP A 92 5.00 -2.29 -5.84
C ASP A 92 4.63 -3.38 -6.86
N TRP A 93 5.36 -4.50 -6.87
CA TRP A 93 5.02 -5.65 -7.72
C TRP A 93 3.70 -6.31 -7.30
N ARG A 94 3.41 -6.39 -6.00
CA ARG A 94 2.13 -6.89 -5.50
C ARG A 94 0.96 -6.01 -5.93
N HIS A 95 1.18 -4.70 -6.01
CA HIS A 95 0.22 -3.78 -6.61
C HIS A 95 0.02 -4.08 -8.10
N VAL A 96 1.10 -4.27 -8.87
CA VAL A 96 1.02 -4.73 -10.27
C VAL A 96 0.19 -6.01 -10.41
N GLU A 97 0.41 -7.00 -9.54
CA GLU A 97 -0.35 -8.26 -9.53
C GLU A 97 -1.83 -8.05 -9.22
N PHE A 98 -2.16 -7.13 -8.30
CA PHE A 98 -3.54 -6.78 -7.98
C PHE A 98 -4.28 -6.14 -9.17
N LEU A 99 -3.58 -5.31 -9.95
CA LEU A 99 -4.10 -4.67 -11.16
C LEU A 99 -4.21 -5.64 -12.36
N ALA A 100 -3.39 -6.69 -12.38
CA ALA A 100 -3.15 -7.52 -13.55
C ALA A 100 -4.43 -8.06 -14.21
N GLY A 101 -4.47 -8.02 -15.54
CA GLY A 101 -5.53 -8.59 -16.36
C GLY A 101 -6.85 -7.82 -16.40
N ALA A 102 -7.04 -6.82 -15.54
CA ALA A 102 -8.30 -6.07 -15.48
C ALA A 102 -8.59 -5.31 -16.79
N ASP A 103 -9.87 -5.29 -17.19
CA ASP A 103 -10.36 -4.58 -18.37
C ASP A 103 -10.36 -3.06 -18.20
N LEU A 104 -10.44 -2.62 -16.95
CA LEU A 104 -10.38 -1.22 -16.54
C LEU A 104 -9.69 -1.11 -15.17
N VAL A 105 -8.67 -0.27 -15.10
CA VAL A 105 -8.08 0.19 -13.84
C VAL A 105 -8.46 1.66 -13.64
N ILE A 106 -8.95 1.99 -12.45
CA ILE A 106 -9.19 3.35 -11.98
C ILE A 106 -8.12 3.64 -10.92
N HIS A 107 -7.27 4.62 -11.17
CA HIS A 107 -6.08 4.89 -10.35
C HIS A 107 -5.86 6.40 -10.14
N ASP A 108 -5.16 6.75 -9.06
CA ASP A 108 -4.78 8.12 -8.72
C ASP A 108 -3.97 8.83 -9.79
N ALA A 109 -4.14 10.14 -9.82
CA ALA A 109 -3.39 11.06 -10.66
C ALA A 109 -3.21 12.42 -10.00
N GLN A 110 -2.92 12.43 -8.71
CA GLN A 110 -2.98 13.67 -7.94
C GLN A 110 -1.79 14.60 -8.21
N TYR A 111 -0.63 14.07 -8.58
CA TYR A 111 0.57 14.87 -8.89
C TYR A 111 1.41 14.25 -10.00
N THR A 112 2.39 15.00 -10.51
CA THR A 112 3.38 14.53 -11.49
C THR A 112 4.61 13.95 -10.79
N LEU A 113 5.47 13.25 -11.53
CA LEU A 113 6.78 12.80 -11.04
C LEU A 113 7.66 13.97 -10.60
N GLU A 114 7.53 15.13 -11.25
CA GLU A 114 8.27 16.35 -10.89
C GLU A 114 7.83 16.91 -9.53
N GLU A 115 6.54 16.84 -9.22
CA GLU A 115 5.96 17.33 -7.97
C GLU A 115 6.16 16.35 -6.80
N TYR A 116 6.25 15.05 -7.11
CA TYR A 116 6.26 13.96 -6.15
C TYR A 116 7.26 14.08 -4.99
N PRO A 117 8.51 14.57 -5.18
CA PRO A 117 9.46 14.71 -4.08
C PRO A 117 8.96 15.57 -2.90
N SER A 118 8.04 16.50 -3.15
CA SER A 118 7.40 17.33 -2.13
C SER A 118 6.12 16.74 -1.53
N LYS A 119 5.63 15.63 -2.10
CA LYS A 119 4.37 14.96 -1.81
C LYS A 119 4.54 13.56 -1.23
N ILE A 120 5.78 13.09 -1.09
CA ILE A 120 6.06 11.79 -0.49
C ILE A 120 5.40 11.76 0.91
N GLY A 121 4.45 10.83 1.10
CA GLY A 121 3.77 10.56 2.36
C GLY A 121 2.35 11.10 2.41
N TRP A 122 1.88 11.64 1.29
CA TRP A 122 0.52 12.08 1.12
C TRP A 122 -0.39 10.94 0.69
N GLY A 123 0.18 9.80 0.26
CA GLY A 123 -0.60 8.59 -0.02
C GLY A 123 -1.14 8.46 -1.45
N HIS A 124 -0.67 9.27 -2.39
CA HIS A 124 -1.13 9.18 -3.79
C HIS A 124 0.00 8.90 -4.77
N THR A 125 -0.38 8.39 -5.93
CA THR A 125 0.56 8.01 -6.98
C THR A 125 0.78 9.16 -7.97
N PRO A 126 2.03 9.43 -8.38
CA PRO A 126 2.31 10.29 -9.52
C PRO A 126 1.65 9.72 -10.77
N VAL A 127 0.99 10.54 -11.59
CA VAL A 127 0.18 10.06 -12.72
C VAL A 127 0.98 9.22 -13.72
N GLU A 128 2.24 9.58 -13.97
CA GLU A 128 3.14 8.82 -14.82
C GLU A 128 3.47 7.44 -14.24
N ARG A 129 3.50 7.33 -12.91
CA ARG A 129 3.74 6.07 -12.22
C ARG A 129 2.50 5.17 -12.24
N ALA A 130 1.29 5.73 -12.23
CA ALA A 130 0.06 4.98 -12.46
C ALA A 130 0.05 4.32 -13.86
N VAL A 131 0.59 5.01 -14.87
CA VAL A 131 0.80 4.44 -16.21
C VAL A 131 1.79 3.27 -16.15
N ASP A 132 2.91 3.41 -15.45
CA ASP A 132 3.90 2.33 -15.35
C ASP A 132 3.28 1.07 -14.70
N PHE A 133 2.50 1.24 -13.63
CA PHE A 133 1.78 0.15 -12.98
C PHE A 133 0.84 -0.56 -13.96
N ALA A 134 0.01 0.20 -14.68
CA ALA A 134 -0.95 -0.34 -15.64
C ALA A 134 -0.27 -1.02 -16.84
N VAL A 135 0.86 -0.47 -17.31
CA VAL A 135 1.67 -1.08 -18.37
C VAL A 135 2.29 -2.40 -17.90
N ALA A 136 2.89 -2.42 -16.70
CA ALA A 136 3.47 -3.64 -16.11
C ALA A 136 2.42 -4.74 -15.89
N ALA A 137 1.22 -4.34 -15.48
CA ALA A 137 0.08 -5.22 -15.23
C ALA A 137 -0.61 -5.72 -16.52
N GLY A 138 -0.23 -5.19 -17.69
CA GLY A 138 -0.81 -5.57 -18.98
C GLY A 138 -2.28 -5.16 -19.13
N ASN A 139 -2.69 -4.05 -18.51
CA ASN A 139 -4.07 -3.60 -18.55
C ASN A 139 -4.47 -3.05 -19.93
N LYS A 140 -5.78 -3.15 -20.23
CA LYS A 140 -6.35 -2.64 -21.48
C LYS A 140 -6.63 -1.14 -21.39
N ARG A 141 -7.19 -0.70 -20.26
CA ARG A 141 -7.63 0.68 -20.04
C ARG A 141 -7.24 1.18 -18.65
N LEU A 142 -6.77 2.42 -18.60
CA LEU A 142 -6.47 3.16 -17.39
C LEU A 142 -7.29 4.46 -17.37
N ALA A 143 -8.19 4.55 -16.39
CA ALA A 143 -8.89 5.76 -16.02
C ALA A 143 -8.11 6.50 -14.92
N ILE A 144 -7.59 7.66 -15.29
CA ILE A 144 -6.92 8.60 -14.39
C ILE A 144 -7.99 9.32 -13.57
N PHE A 145 -8.00 9.12 -12.25
CA PHE A 145 -8.95 9.69 -11.30
C PHE A 145 -8.22 10.41 -10.15
N HIS A 146 -8.95 11.06 -9.25
CA HIS A 146 -8.40 11.69 -8.05
C HIS A 146 -7.32 12.75 -8.35
N HIS A 147 -7.61 13.63 -9.33
CA HIS A 147 -6.70 14.70 -9.72
C HIS A 147 -6.69 15.85 -8.69
N ASP A 148 -5.63 16.66 -8.71
CA ASP A 148 -5.55 17.86 -7.87
C ASP A 148 -6.69 18.85 -8.26
N PRO A 149 -7.59 19.21 -7.32
CA PRO A 149 -8.74 20.09 -7.60
C PRO A 149 -8.34 21.52 -8.01
N LEU A 150 -7.06 21.89 -7.89
CA LEU A 150 -6.53 23.16 -8.39
C LEU A 150 -6.15 23.12 -9.88
N ARG A 151 -6.21 21.96 -10.53
CA ARG A 151 -6.00 21.84 -11.98
C ARG A 151 -7.29 22.09 -12.74
N ASP A 152 -7.19 22.89 -13.78
CA ASP A 152 -8.25 23.07 -14.77
C ASP A 152 -8.22 21.97 -15.83
N ASP A 153 -9.30 21.88 -16.61
CA ASP A 153 -9.50 20.87 -17.65
C ASP A 153 -8.34 20.86 -18.67
N ASP A 154 -7.88 22.04 -19.10
CA ASP A 154 -6.76 22.19 -20.03
C ASP A 154 -5.46 21.57 -19.47
N THR A 155 -5.24 21.68 -18.16
CA THR A 155 -4.09 21.05 -17.49
C THR A 155 -4.25 19.54 -17.40
N LEU A 156 -5.46 19.07 -17.09
CA LEU A 156 -5.74 17.63 -17.07
C LEU A 156 -5.58 16.99 -18.45
N ASP A 157 -6.06 17.64 -19.51
CA ASP A 157 -5.89 17.18 -20.89
C ASP A 157 -4.41 17.02 -21.27
N ARG A 158 -3.56 17.98 -20.88
CA ARG A 158 -2.11 17.88 -21.07
C ARG A 158 -1.50 16.72 -20.30
N LEU A 159 -1.92 16.49 -19.05
CA LEU A 159 -1.43 15.36 -18.25
C LEU A 159 -1.84 14.02 -18.84
N VAL A 160 -3.10 13.88 -19.30
CA VAL A 160 -3.57 12.68 -19.97
C VAL A 160 -2.76 12.42 -21.24
N GLU A 161 -2.44 13.46 -22.01
CA GLU A 161 -1.61 13.32 -23.20
C GLU A 161 -0.18 12.86 -22.88
N VAL A 162 0.44 13.40 -21.82
CA VAL A 162 1.74 12.91 -21.32
C VAL A 162 1.66 11.42 -20.96
N CYS A 163 0.57 10.99 -20.33
CA CYS A 163 0.37 9.59 -19.95
C CYS A 163 0.21 8.66 -21.16
N ARG A 164 -0.53 9.10 -22.19
CA ARG A 164 -0.65 8.37 -23.46
C ARG A 164 0.69 8.23 -24.16
N GLN A 165 1.48 9.30 -24.21
CA GLN A 165 2.83 9.28 -24.79
C GLN A 165 3.76 8.33 -24.02
N ARG A 166 3.66 8.31 -22.69
CA ARG A 166 4.41 7.39 -21.83
C ARG A 166 4.06 5.94 -22.11
N ALA A 167 2.77 5.58 -22.18
CA ALA A 167 2.32 4.23 -22.53
C ALA A 167 2.80 3.81 -23.94
N ALA A 168 2.69 4.72 -24.92
CA ALA A 168 3.14 4.48 -26.28
C ALA A 168 4.67 4.30 -26.38
N ALA A 169 5.46 5.01 -25.56
CA ALA A 169 6.91 4.85 -25.51
C ALA A 169 7.36 3.45 -25.05
N CYS A 170 6.52 2.75 -24.28
CA CYS A 170 6.72 1.35 -23.92
C CYS A 170 6.18 0.35 -24.97
N GLY A 171 5.56 0.83 -26.06
CA GLY A 171 4.88 -0.03 -27.02
C GLY A 171 3.62 -0.70 -26.47
N SER A 172 3.06 -0.18 -25.37
CA SER A 172 1.88 -0.74 -24.72
C SER A 172 0.61 -0.39 -25.50
N PRO A 173 -0.36 -1.31 -25.63
CA PRO A 173 -1.68 -1.02 -26.20
C PRO A 173 -2.63 -0.32 -25.19
N LEU A 174 -2.15 0.01 -24.00
CA LEU A 174 -2.93 0.63 -22.93
C LEU A 174 -3.59 1.92 -23.40
N GLU A 175 -4.92 1.96 -23.34
CA GLU A 175 -5.71 3.17 -23.53
C GLU A 175 -5.76 3.96 -22.20
N VAL A 176 -5.33 5.23 -22.24
CA VAL A 176 -5.34 6.11 -21.07
C VAL A 176 -6.28 7.29 -21.30
N PHE A 177 -7.14 7.58 -20.31
CA PHE A 177 -8.07 8.71 -20.34
C PHE A 177 -8.32 9.28 -18.93
N GLY A 178 -8.71 10.56 -18.86
CA GLY A 178 -9.18 11.18 -17.62
C GLY A 178 -10.62 10.78 -17.33
N ALA A 179 -10.89 10.33 -16.11
CA ALA A 179 -12.24 10.08 -15.65
C ALA A 179 -13.01 11.40 -15.45
N ALA A 180 -14.27 11.46 -15.88
CA ALA A 180 -15.10 12.65 -15.79
C ALA A 180 -16.47 12.37 -15.13
N GLU A 181 -17.06 13.40 -14.53
CA GLU A 181 -18.41 13.31 -13.97
C GLU A 181 -19.42 12.90 -15.04
N GLY A 182 -20.27 11.92 -14.73
CA GLY A 182 -21.29 11.42 -15.65
C GLY A 182 -20.76 10.55 -16.79
N GLN A 183 -19.45 10.27 -16.84
CA GLN A 183 -18.87 9.38 -17.84
C GLN A 183 -19.36 7.94 -17.63
N ILE A 184 -19.75 7.30 -18.74
CA ILE A 184 -20.16 5.90 -18.78
C ILE A 184 -19.11 5.13 -19.59
N ILE A 185 -18.62 4.02 -19.04
CA ILE A 185 -17.62 3.17 -19.66
C ILE A 185 -18.23 1.78 -19.86
N ASP A 186 -18.37 1.37 -21.12
CA ASP A 186 -18.82 0.03 -21.45
C ASP A 186 -17.65 -0.97 -21.35
N LEU A 187 -17.89 -2.09 -20.69
CA LEU A 187 -16.94 -3.19 -20.55
C LEU A 187 -17.35 -4.36 -21.44
N PRO A 188 -16.40 -5.10 -22.01
CA PRO A 188 -16.73 -6.28 -22.80
C PRO A 188 -17.39 -7.34 -21.92
N GLU A 189 -18.47 -7.95 -22.41
CA GLU A 189 -19.03 -9.18 -21.80
C GLU A 189 -18.07 -10.35 -22.08
N GLY A 190 -17.63 -11.04 -21.03
CA GLY A 190 -16.73 -12.20 -21.14
C GLY A 190 -17.46 -13.54 -21.06
N GLU A 191 -16.77 -14.64 -21.37
CA GLU A 191 -17.28 -15.97 -21.07
C GLU A 191 -17.42 -16.14 -19.55
N MET A 192 -18.61 -16.53 -19.10
CA MET A 192 -18.85 -16.82 -17.69
C MET A 192 -17.96 -17.97 -17.22
N SER A 193 -17.12 -17.75 -16.22
CA SER A 193 -16.72 -18.85 -15.35
C SER A 193 -17.96 -19.36 -14.62
N LEU A 194 -18.10 -20.69 -14.50
CA LEU A 194 -19.26 -21.40 -13.94
C LEU A 194 -19.83 -20.70 -12.70
N PRO A 195 -21.16 -20.75 -12.46
CA PRO A 195 -21.79 -20.03 -11.36
C PRO A 195 -21.06 -20.34 -10.05
N LEU A 196 -20.38 -19.33 -9.51
CA LEU A 196 -19.78 -19.39 -8.20
C LEU A 196 -20.90 -19.75 -7.22
N GLU A 197 -20.73 -20.85 -6.49
CA GLU A 197 -21.73 -21.27 -5.50
C GLU A 197 -22.09 -20.07 -4.61
N ILE A 198 -23.38 -19.70 -4.65
CA ILE A 198 -23.97 -18.67 -3.81
C ILE A 198 -24.16 -19.30 -2.42
N GLY A 199 -23.05 -19.60 -1.76
CA GLY A 199 -23.01 -19.76 -0.31
C GLY A 199 -22.80 -18.38 0.32
N PRO A 200 -23.14 -18.18 1.60
CA PRO A 200 -22.68 -17.01 2.33
C PRO A 200 -21.14 -17.02 2.30
N SER A 201 -20.55 -16.26 1.37
CA SER A 201 -19.14 -15.93 1.44
C SER A 201 -19.02 -15.08 2.68
N ALA A 202 -18.61 -15.71 3.78
CA ALA A 202 -18.39 -15.01 5.03
C ALA A 202 -17.40 -13.89 4.72
N PHE A 203 -17.87 -12.64 4.83
CA PHE A 203 -16.97 -11.49 4.88
C PHE A 203 -15.84 -11.88 5.83
N ARG A 204 -14.59 -11.74 5.38
CA ARG A 204 -13.50 -11.65 6.36
C ARG A 204 -13.74 -10.32 7.06
N VAL A 205 -14.49 -10.38 8.15
CA VAL A 205 -14.70 -9.24 9.03
C VAL A 205 -13.39 -9.10 9.79
N ALA A 206 -12.88 -7.87 9.91
CA ALA A 206 -11.93 -7.60 10.97
C ALA A 206 -12.52 -8.17 12.28
N PRO A 207 -11.77 -8.89 13.12
CA PRO A 207 -12.30 -9.28 14.42
C PRO A 207 -12.86 -8.04 15.09
N ASP A 208 -14.11 -8.14 15.57
CA ASP A 208 -14.78 -7.13 16.40
C ASP A 208 -13.73 -6.55 17.34
N ASP A 209 -13.50 -5.25 17.25
CA ASP A 209 -12.57 -4.44 18.04
C ASP A 209 -13.04 -4.32 19.50
N GLY A 210 -13.51 -5.44 20.05
CA GLY A 210 -13.17 -5.86 21.40
C GLY A 210 -11.68 -5.60 21.58
N HIS A 211 -11.41 -4.43 22.14
CA HIS A 211 -10.12 -3.78 22.22
C HIS A 211 -9.08 -4.87 22.50
N SER A 212 -8.13 -5.10 21.59
CA SER A 212 -7.01 -5.96 21.94
C SER A 212 -6.43 -5.37 23.22
N THR A 213 -6.61 -6.05 24.36
CA THR A 213 -6.38 -5.50 25.70
C THR A 213 -4.92 -5.15 25.96
N HIS A 214 -4.05 -5.48 25.00
CA HIS A 214 -2.64 -5.20 25.03
C HIS A 214 -2.23 -4.35 23.83
N PRO A 215 -1.55 -3.21 24.08
CA PRO A 215 -1.01 -2.39 23.02
C PRO A 215 0.02 -3.17 22.20
N LYS A 216 -0.07 -3.06 20.88
CA LYS A 216 0.89 -3.68 19.95
C LYS A 216 2.29 -3.16 20.24
N THR A 217 3.27 -4.06 20.24
CA THR A 217 4.67 -3.74 20.58
C THR A 217 5.48 -3.50 19.31
N ILE A 218 6.18 -2.38 19.25
CA ILE A 218 7.13 -2.07 18.17
C ILE A 218 8.53 -1.94 18.76
N LEU A 219 9.48 -2.67 18.18
CA LEU A 219 10.89 -2.57 18.52
C LEU A 219 11.63 -1.70 17.50
N ILE A 220 12.21 -0.60 17.96
CA ILE A 220 12.99 0.35 17.17
C ILE A 220 14.47 0.08 17.41
N ILE A 221 15.23 -0.16 16.36
CA ILE A 221 16.67 -0.46 16.43
C ILE A 221 17.39 0.54 15.53
N ASP A 222 17.93 1.60 16.11
CA ASP A 222 18.63 2.67 15.39
C ASP A 222 19.59 3.36 16.37
N ASP A 223 20.82 3.67 15.93
CA ASP A 223 21.84 4.33 16.75
C ASP A 223 21.77 5.86 16.70
N GLU A 224 21.01 6.43 15.76
CA GLU A 224 20.79 7.86 15.62
C GLU A 224 19.66 8.33 16.56
N PRO A 225 19.95 9.07 17.66
CA PRO A 225 18.94 9.43 18.66
C PRO A 225 17.82 10.30 18.10
N ASP A 226 18.10 11.09 17.07
CA ASP A 226 17.11 11.92 16.40
C ASP A 226 16.11 11.09 15.58
N ILE A 227 16.56 9.99 14.95
CA ILE A 227 15.67 9.05 14.25
C ILE A 227 14.79 8.30 15.25
N VAL A 228 15.39 7.76 16.32
CA VAL A 228 14.63 7.09 17.40
C VAL A 228 13.57 8.04 17.98
N ARG A 229 13.93 9.31 18.23
CA ARG A 229 12.98 10.33 18.72
C ARG A 229 11.87 10.60 17.71
N LEU A 230 12.19 10.76 16.43
CA LEU A 230 11.21 10.97 15.36
C LEU A 230 10.21 9.81 15.28
N LEU A 231 10.69 8.57 15.24
CA LEU A 231 9.86 7.36 15.21
C LEU A 231 8.97 7.27 16.44
N THR A 232 9.55 7.51 17.63
CA THR A 232 8.82 7.47 18.90
C THR A 232 7.70 8.49 18.94
N VAL A 233 7.98 9.75 18.57
CA VAL A 233 6.97 10.82 18.54
C VAL A 233 5.90 10.54 17.49
N SER A 234 6.27 9.98 16.35
CA SER A 234 5.35 9.68 15.25
C SER A 234 4.37 8.55 15.59
N LEU A 235 4.82 7.54 16.35
CA LEU A 235 4.06 6.32 16.64
C LEU A 235 3.35 6.34 17.99
N ARG A 236 3.76 7.21 18.93
CA ARG A 236 3.12 7.31 20.26
C ARG A 236 1.61 7.61 20.22
N PRO A 237 1.09 8.48 19.33
CA PRO A 237 -0.36 8.75 19.25
C PRO A 237 -1.20 7.53 18.87
N GLU A 238 -0.60 6.49 18.28
CA GLU A 238 -1.27 5.25 17.88
C GLU A 238 -1.52 4.30 19.06
N GLY A 239 -1.00 4.60 20.25
CA GLY A 239 -1.16 3.75 21.43
C GLY A 239 -0.28 2.50 21.45
N PHE A 240 0.76 2.42 20.62
CA PHE A 240 1.71 1.30 20.61
C PHE A 240 2.65 1.32 21.83
N ARG A 241 3.08 0.13 22.26
CA ARG A 241 4.19 -0.05 23.20
C ARG A 241 5.50 0.02 22.42
N LEU A 242 6.25 1.10 22.61
CA LEU A 242 7.49 1.33 21.88
C LEU A 242 8.69 0.89 22.74
N LEU A 243 9.51 0.02 22.19
CA LEU A 243 10.80 -0.38 22.72
C LEU A 243 11.89 0.15 21.79
N SER A 244 13.04 0.55 22.33
CA SER A 244 14.14 1.02 21.50
C SER A 244 15.50 0.54 22.00
N THR A 245 16.40 0.25 21.06
CA THR A 245 17.80 -0.04 21.36
C THR A 245 18.71 0.44 20.23
N ASN A 246 19.99 0.65 20.53
CA ASN A 246 21.03 1.03 19.57
C ASN A 246 22.10 -0.04 19.39
N ASP A 247 21.90 -1.24 19.96
CA ASP A 247 22.87 -2.33 19.96
C ASP A 247 22.26 -3.61 19.38
N GLY A 248 23.00 -4.27 18.49
CA GLY A 248 22.52 -5.46 17.79
C GLY A 248 22.29 -6.68 18.69
N GLU A 249 23.09 -6.86 19.75
CA GLU A 249 22.89 -7.98 20.67
C GLU A 249 21.70 -7.72 21.61
N ALA A 250 21.56 -6.48 22.09
CA ALA A 250 20.37 -6.05 22.81
C ALA A 250 19.10 -6.16 21.96
N ALA A 251 19.18 -5.87 20.65
CA ALA A 251 18.07 -6.03 19.72
C ALA A 251 17.60 -7.48 19.64
N LEU A 252 18.51 -8.45 19.49
CA LEU A 252 18.14 -9.86 19.42
C LEU A 252 17.53 -10.37 20.73
N ARG A 253 18.07 -9.94 21.88
CA ARG A 253 17.48 -10.26 23.19
C ARG A 253 16.08 -9.69 23.33
N LEU A 254 15.90 -8.39 23.05
CA LEU A 254 14.57 -7.74 23.10
C LEU A 254 13.59 -8.38 22.13
N ALA A 255 14.02 -8.71 20.91
CA ALA A 255 13.17 -9.38 19.94
C ALA A 255 12.69 -10.76 20.45
N HIS A 256 13.54 -11.50 21.16
CA HIS A 256 13.19 -12.80 21.75
C HIS A 256 12.35 -12.68 23.03
N ASP A 257 12.69 -11.77 23.93
CA ASP A 257 12.08 -11.67 25.26
C ASP A 257 10.72 -10.95 25.19
N GLU A 258 10.64 -9.89 24.38
CA GLU A 258 9.45 -9.02 24.28
C GLU A 258 8.54 -9.41 23.12
N MET A 259 9.10 -10.14 22.15
CA MET A 259 8.41 -10.67 20.98
C MET A 259 7.49 -9.64 20.30
N PRO A 260 8.08 -8.59 19.70
CA PRO A 260 7.36 -7.47 19.14
C PRO A 260 6.42 -7.90 18.00
N ASP A 261 5.40 -7.09 17.74
CA ASP A 261 4.50 -7.25 16.59
C ASP A 261 5.10 -6.69 15.29
N LEU A 262 6.10 -5.79 15.40
CA LEU A 262 6.82 -5.20 14.28
C LEU A 262 8.20 -4.69 14.72
N ILE A 263 9.19 -4.80 13.83
CA ILE A 263 10.55 -4.30 14.07
C ILE A 263 10.89 -3.23 13.03
N LEU A 264 11.33 -2.05 13.51
CA LEU A 264 11.97 -1.02 12.70
C LEU A 264 13.48 -1.13 12.90
N LEU A 265 14.22 -1.43 11.84
CA LEU A 265 15.64 -1.79 11.95
C LEU A 265 16.51 -0.95 11.03
N ASP A 266 17.39 -0.15 11.60
CA ASP A 266 18.39 0.57 10.81
C ASP A 266 19.37 -0.39 10.12
N TRP A 267 19.69 -0.04 8.89
CA TRP A 267 20.62 -0.80 8.06
C TRP A 267 22.05 -0.77 8.63
N LYS A 268 22.50 0.37 9.16
CA LYS A 268 23.90 0.63 9.51
C LYS A 268 24.05 0.94 10.99
N LEU A 269 24.03 -0.10 11.82
CA LEU A 269 24.39 0.07 13.24
C LEU A 269 25.91 0.01 13.44
N PRO A 270 26.46 0.64 14.50
CA PRO A 270 27.89 0.70 14.76
C PRO A 270 28.52 -0.65 15.09
N THR A 271 27.79 -1.55 15.77
CA THR A 271 28.32 -2.82 16.29
C THR A 271 27.99 -4.02 15.40
N ARG A 272 26.92 -3.98 14.62
CA ARG A 272 26.44 -5.09 13.79
C ARG A 272 25.67 -4.58 12.58
N ASN A 273 25.82 -5.23 11.43
CA ASN A 273 25.03 -4.87 10.24
C ASN A 273 23.55 -5.25 10.46
N GLY A 274 22.60 -4.36 10.14
CA GLY A 274 21.17 -4.62 10.27
C GLY A 274 20.73 -5.89 9.52
N LEU A 275 21.37 -6.20 8.39
CA LEU A 275 21.11 -7.45 7.66
C LEU A 275 21.43 -8.71 8.48
N ASP A 276 22.47 -8.66 9.33
CA ASP A 276 22.85 -9.80 10.17
C ASP A 276 21.90 -10.00 11.35
N ILE A 277 21.26 -8.92 11.81
CA ILE A 277 20.18 -8.98 12.81
C ILE A 277 18.93 -9.59 12.15
N CYS A 278 18.59 -9.14 10.95
CA CYS A 278 17.47 -9.67 10.18
C CYS A 278 17.61 -11.19 9.95
N ARG A 279 18.77 -11.65 9.44
CA ARG A 279 19.05 -13.08 9.27
C ARG A 279 18.97 -13.87 10.57
N ALA A 280 19.46 -13.30 11.67
CA ALA A 280 19.41 -13.96 12.97
C ALA A 280 17.97 -14.12 13.49
N ILE A 281 17.11 -13.11 13.30
CA ILE A 281 15.68 -13.19 13.64
C ILE A 281 14.99 -14.26 12.78
N ARG A 282 15.28 -14.30 11.47
CA ARG A 282 14.72 -15.32 10.55
C ARG A 282 15.24 -16.73 10.81
N ALA A 283 16.41 -16.88 11.43
CA ALA A 283 16.99 -18.16 11.83
C ALA A 283 16.59 -18.59 13.26
N ALA A 284 15.78 -17.79 13.98
CA ALA A 284 15.36 -18.10 15.33
C ALA A 284 14.53 -19.41 15.40
N GLY A 285 14.61 -20.13 16.51
CA GLY A 285 13.83 -21.35 16.70
C GLY A 285 12.31 -21.10 16.82
N ASP A 286 11.91 -19.92 17.30
CA ASP A 286 10.51 -19.54 17.47
C ASP A 286 9.90 -19.10 16.13
N GLN A 287 8.80 -19.73 15.72
CA GLN A 287 8.13 -19.41 14.46
C GLN A 287 7.52 -18.01 14.45
N ARG A 288 6.89 -17.57 15.55
CA ARG A 288 6.28 -16.24 15.63
C ARG A 288 7.34 -15.17 15.44
N LEU A 289 8.50 -15.33 16.06
CA LEU A 289 9.62 -14.39 15.90
C LEU A 289 10.13 -14.35 14.44
N ARG A 290 10.23 -15.52 13.79
CA ARG A 290 10.65 -15.60 12.38
C ARG A 290 9.68 -14.89 11.44
N GLU A 291 8.40 -14.82 11.78
CA GLU A 291 7.35 -14.21 10.96
C GLU A 291 7.11 -12.72 11.28
N VAL A 292 7.76 -12.16 12.32
CA VAL A 292 7.60 -10.73 12.66
C VAL A 292 7.99 -9.85 11.47
N PRO A 293 7.13 -8.89 11.06
CA PRO A 293 7.49 -7.90 10.05
C PRO A 293 8.73 -7.10 10.46
N ILE A 294 9.74 -7.08 9.60
CA ILE A 294 10.96 -6.27 9.77
C ILE A 294 10.99 -5.21 8.67
N VAL A 295 10.80 -3.94 9.04
CA VAL A 295 10.92 -2.80 8.13
C VAL A 295 12.30 -2.19 8.30
N MET A 296 13.12 -2.28 7.24
CA MET A 296 14.49 -1.75 7.25
C MET A 296 14.48 -0.23 7.06
N LEU A 297 15.20 0.51 7.89
CA LEU A 297 15.44 1.94 7.71
C LEU A 297 16.76 2.11 6.96
N THR A 298 16.75 2.84 5.84
CA THR A 298 17.97 2.97 5.02
C THR A 298 18.14 4.37 4.46
N GLY A 299 19.38 4.89 4.46
CA GLY A 299 19.71 6.14 3.75
C GLY A 299 19.83 6.00 2.23
N ARG A 300 19.78 4.77 1.70
CA ARG A 300 19.85 4.48 0.26
C ARG A 300 18.94 3.30 -0.07
N ALA A 301 18.01 3.49 -0.99
CA ALA A 301 17.16 2.44 -1.55
C ALA A 301 17.52 2.20 -3.02
N GLY A 302 18.81 1.91 -3.28
CA GLY A 302 19.25 1.47 -4.59
C GLY A 302 18.83 0.01 -4.84
N PRO A 303 18.75 -0.43 -6.09
CA PRO A 303 18.33 -1.80 -6.42
C PRO A 303 19.16 -2.89 -5.73
N GLU A 304 20.47 -2.67 -5.57
CA GLU A 304 21.37 -3.62 -4.89
C GLU A 304 21.10 -3.71 -3.39
N GLU A 305 20.95 -2.57 -2.70
CA GLU A 305 20.61 -2.55 -1.28
C GLU A 305 19.23 -3.14 -1.04
N THR A 306 18.24 -2.79 -1.86
CA THR A 306 16.89 -3.34 -1.75
C THR A 306 16.90 -4.87 -1.91
N THR A 307 17.61 -5.39 -2.92
CA THR A 307 17.76 -6.83 -3.15
C THR A 307 18.43 -7.53 -1.96
N ALA A 308 19.51 -6.95 -1.43
CA ALA A 308 20.22 -7.51 -0.27
C ALA A 308 19.36 -7.51 1.01
N GLY A 309 18.54 -6.49 1.21
CA GLY A 309 17.60 -6.38 2.33
C GLY A 309 16.57 -7.50 2.32
N PHE A 310 15.86 -7.68 1.20
CA PHE A 310 14.88 -8.75 1.07
C PHE A 310 15.51 -10.14 1.12
N ALA A 311 16.68 -10.34 0.53
CA ALA A 311 17.41 -11.61 0.63
C ALA A 311 17.85 -11.96 2.07
N ALA A 312 18.06 -10.95 2.92
CA ALA A 312 18.31 -11.14 4.35
C ALA A 312 17.04 -11.44 5.16
N GLY A 313 15.86 -11.32 4.54
CA GLY A 313 14.55 -11.57 5.13
C GLY A 313 13.83 -10.33 5.63
N ALA A 314 14.24 -9.12 5.21
CA ALA A 314 13.46 -7.92 5.46
C ALA A 314 12.06 -8.09 4.87
N THR A 315 11.06 -7.54 5.55
CA THR A 315 9.67 -7.54 5.09
C THR A 315 9.40 -6.35 4.19
N ASP A 316 10.00 -5.21 4.52
CA ASP A 316 9.85 -3.95 3.78
C ASP A 316 11.02 -3.02 4.09
N TYR A 317 11.05 -1.84 3.47
CA TYR A 317 11.99 -0.78 3.80
C TYR A 317 11.35 0.60 3.80
N LEU A 318 12.05 1.52 4.45
CA LEU A 318 11.65 2.90 4.59
C LEU A 318 12.90 3.78 4.42
N THR A 319 12.90 4.56 3.34
CA THR A 319 14.06 5.36 2.95
C THR A 319 14.15 6.64 3.79
N LYS A 320 15.30 6.90 4.40
CA LYS A 320 15.66 8.15 5.07
C LYS A 320 15.98 9.24 4.02
N PRO A 321 15.52 10.49 4.19
CA PRO A 321 14.65 10.97 5.26
C PRO A 321 13.18 10.61 5.04
N PHE A 322 12.44 10.43 6.12
CA PHE A 322 11.02 10.08 6.09
C PHE A 322 10.15 10.99 6.96
N THR A 323 8.89 11.11 6.58
CA THR A 323 7.91 11.91 7.33
C THR A 323 7.23 11.09 8.43
N PRO A 324 6.64 11.73 9.47
CA PRO A 324 5.79 11.03 10.43
C PRO A 324 4.62 10.28 9.79
N ALA A 325 4.06 10.79 8.69
CA ALA A 325 2.95 10.14 7.98
C ALA A 325 3.40 8.83 7.32
N HIS A 326 4.57 8.81 6.68
CA HIS A 326 5.17 7.59 6.12
C HIS A 326 5.34 6.48 7.13
N VAL A 327 5.93 6.82 8.28
CA VAL A 327 6.20 5.85 9.34
C VAL A 327 4.89 5.25 9.85
N ARG A 328 3.86 6.08 10.08
CA ARG A 328 2.55 5.60 10.54
C ARG A 328 1.87 4.72 9.51
N SER A 329 1.87 5.13 8.24
CA SER A 329 1.31 4.33 7.12
C SER A 329 1.90 2.93 7.12
N ARG A 330 3.23 2.85 7.04
CA ARG A 330 3.98 1.61 6.89
C ARG A 330 3.79 0.67 8.08
N VAL A 331 3.82 1.22 9.30
CA VAL A 331 3.60 0.43 10.52
C VAL A 331 2.18 -0.11 10.59
N ARG A 332 1.16 0.70 10.32
CA ARG A 332 -0.25 0.27 10.38
C ARG A 332 -0.53 -0.82 9.36
N GLU A 333 -0.08 -0.64 8.12
CA GLU A 333 -0.22 -1.59 7.03
C GLU A 333 0.30 -2.98 7.43
N TRP A 334 1.54 -3.07 7.90
CA TRP A 334 2.14 -4.35 8.29
C TRP A 334 1.48 -4.98 9.53
N LEU A 335 1.05 -4.16 10.50
CA LEU A 335 0.31 -4.66 11.65
C LEU A 335 -1.07 -5.22 11.28
N LEU A 336 -1.75 -4.64 10.28
CA LEU A 336 -3.03 -5.14 9.76
C LEU A 336 -2.82 -6.46 8.99
N ARG A 337 -1.81 -6.53 8.13
CA ARG A 337 -1.50 -7.73 7.34
C ARG A 337 -1.04 -8.92 8.20
N ALA A 338 -0.21 -8.69 9.22
CA ALA A 338 0.22 -9.74 10.14
C ALA A 338 -0.97 -10.35 10.92
N ARG A 339 -2.05 -9.60 11.13
CA ARG A 339 -3.31 -10.13 11.69
C ARG A 339 -4.03 -11.03 10.68
N ALA A 340 -4.12 -10.61 9.41
CA ALA A 340 -4.80 -11.39 8.37
C ALA A 340 -4.13 -12.74 8.10
N GLY A 341 -2.79 -12.80 8.13
CA GLY A 341 -2.02 -14.05 7.94
C GLY A 341 -2.13 -15.05 9.10
N SER A 342 -2.33 -14.59 10.34
CA SER A 342 -2.50 -15.48 11.50
C SER A 342 -3.89 -16.13 11.57
N LEU A 343 -4.88 -15.62 10.82
CA LEU A 343 -6.22 -16.19 10.70
C LEU A 343 -6.33 -17.29 9.64
N THR A 344 -5.26 -17.56 8.89
CA THR A 344 -5.20 -18.60 7.83
C THR A 344 -4.43 -19.86 8.23
N GLY A 345 -3.94 -19.94 9.47
CA GLY A 345 -3.15 -21.06 10.00
C GLY A 345 -3.96 -22.13 10.70
#